data_AF-A0A8J4H1R7-F1
#
_entry.id   AF-A0A8J4H1R7-F1
#
_cell.length_a   1.000
_cell.length_b   1.000
_cell.length_c   1.000
_cell.angle_alpha   90.00
_cell.angle_beta   90.00
_cell.angle_gamma   90.00
#
_symmetry.space_group_name_H-M   'P 1'
#
loop_
_entity.id
_entity.type
_entity.pdbx_description
1 polymer ?
#
loop_
_entity_poly.entity_id
_entity_poly.type
_entity_poly.pdbx_seq_one_letter_code
_entity_poly.pdbx_strand_id
1 'polypeptide(L)'
;MGTITIPQHLYKSKYWVAVFYLFKEHPRLNMCFNTRYFDFSNERLKTRTLKKHAAPWSDSEKFMLDLALHLFNPSNKVDLSGMDLLDPFNTELALEAIKIRYG
;
A
#
# COMPACT_ATOMS: atom_id res chain seq x y z
N MET A 1 8.36 6.98 20.17
CA MET A 1 7.62 6.32 19.07
C MET A 1 7.62 4.82 19.35
N GLY A 2 6.47 4.16 19.38
CA GLY A 2 6.41 2.72 19.63
C GLY A 2 7.04 1.95 18.46
N THR A 3 7.86 0.95 18.76
CA THR A 3 8.43 0.05 17.75
C THR A 3 7.31 -0.74 17.08
N ILE A 4 7.24 -0.71 15.75
CA ILE A 4 6.31 -1.52 14.99
C ILE A 4 6.81 -2.96 15.00
N THR A 5 6.09 -3.86 15.66
CA THR A 5 6.38 -5.30 15.63
C THR A 5 5.51 -5.95 14.55
N ILE A 6 6.13 -6.36 13.45
CA ILE A 6 5.47 -7.09 12.36
C ILE A 6 5.68 -8.59 12.59
N PRO A 7 4.62 -9.41 12.72
CA PRO A 7 4.76 -10.85 12.83
C PRO A 7 5.51 -11.45 11.65
N GLN A 8 6.42 -12.38 11.93
CA GLN A 8 7.35 -12.93 10.93
C GLN A 8 6.65 -13.62 9.75
N HIS A 9 5.47 -14.23 9.99
CA HIS A 9 4.74 -14.91 8.92
C HIS A 9 4.17 -13.95 7.87
N LEU A 10 3.96 -12.67 8.19
CA LEU A 10 3.46 -11.68 7.22
C LEU A 10 4.48 -11.42 6.11
N TYR A 11 5.78 -11.56 6.38
CA TYR A 11 6.83 -11.45 5.36
C TYR A 11 6.81 -12.60 4.34
N LYS A 12 6.07 -13.69 4.61
CA LYS A 12 5.86 -14.79 3.66
C LYS A 12 4.55 -14.64 2.88
N SER A 13 3.69 -13.71 3.28
CA SER A 13 2.40 -13.49 2.61
C SER A 13 2.58 -12.53 1.44
N LYS A 14 2.38 -13.03 0.22
CA LYS A 14 2.38 -12.19 -1.00
C LYS A 14 1.38 -11.02 -0.98
N TYR A 15 0.35 -11.08 -0.14
CA TYR A 15 -0.57 -9.95 0.09
C TYR A 15 0.10 -8.83 0.88
N TRP A 16 0.81 -9.21 1.94
CA TRP A 16 1.46 -8.27 2.86
C TRP A 16 2.77 -7.74 2.32
N VAL A 17 3.57 -8.56 1.64
CA VAL A 17 4.89 -8.16 1.13
C VAL A 17 4.75 -7.02 0.10
N ALA A 18 3.78 -7.10 -0.82
CA ALA A 18 3.53 -6.04 -1.79
C ALA A 18 3.12 -4.72 -1.10
N VAL A 19 2.28 -4.79 -0.07
CA VAL A 19 1.89 -3.63 0.75
C VAL A 19 3.10 -3.06 1.48
N PHE A 20 3.91 -3.91 2.12
CA PHE A 20 5.10 -3.46 2.85
C PHE A 20 6.11 -2.78 1.93
N TYR A 21 6.29 -3.30 0.73
CA TYR A 21 7.14 -2.67 -0.27
C TYR A 21 6.64 -1.26 -0.60
N LEU A 22 5.39 -1.11 -1.06
CA LEU A 22 4.84 0.20 -1.41
C LEU A 22 4.84 1.19 -0.23
N PHE A 23 4.46 0.73 0.96
CA PHE A 23 4.43 1.59 2.15
C PHE A 23 5.81 1.90 2.70
N LYS A 24 6.87 1.12 2.41
CA LYS A 24 8.23 1.48 2.82
C LYS A 24 8.87 2.45 1.85
N GLU A 25 8.73 2.20 0.55
CA GLU A 25 9.47 2.92 -0.49
C GLU A 25 8.78 4.22 -0.95
N HIS A 26 7.44 4.27 -0.98
CA HIS A 26 6.73 5.47 -1.45
C HIS A 26 6.65 6.54 -0.34
N PRO A 27 7.15 7.77 -0.54
CA PRO A 27 7.27 8.78 0.51
C PRO A 27 5.95 9.07 1.24
N ARG A 28 4.85 9.21 0.51
CA ARG A 28 3.54 9.51 1.10
C ARG A 28 2.93 8.30 1.82
N LEU A 29 3.17 7.08 1.34
CA LEU A 29 2.62 5.88 1.97
C LEU A 29 3.41 5.54 3.23
N ASN A 30 4.72 5.83 3.25
CA ASN A 30 5.59 5.66 4.41
C ASN A 30 5.08 6.41 5.64
N MET A 31 4.53 7.62 5.46
CA MET A 31 3.90 8.38 6.54
C MET A 31 2.71 7.63 7.19
N CYS A 32 2.06 6.72 6.46
CA CYS A 32 0.96 5.89 6.93
C CYS A 32 1.41 4.51 7.44
N PHE A 33 2.69 4.16 7.34
CA PHE A 33 3.20 2.85 7.75
C PHE A 33 3.40 2.77 9.27
N ASN A 34 2.29 2.73 10.00
CA ASN A 34 2.28 2.70 11.46
C ASN A 34 1.00 2.05 12.01
N THR A 35 0.96 1.80 13.32
CA THR A 35 -0.12 1.08 14.01
C THR A 35 -1.47 1.82 14.02
N ARG A 36 -1.52 3.08 13.58
CA ARG A 36 -2.79 3.80 13.40
C ARG A 36 -3.61 3.14 12.28
N TYR A 37 -2.95 2.73 11.20
CA TYR A 37 -3.57 2.19 9.99
C TYR A 37 -3.37 0.68 9.81
N PHE A 38 -2.29 0.14 10.38
CA PHE A 38 -1.92 -1.27 10.34
C PHE A 38 -2.21 -1.94 11.68
N ASP A 39 -3.10 -2.94 11.65
CA ASP A 39 -3.33 -3.84 12.77
C ASP A 39 -2.68 -5.18 12.43
N PHE A 40 -1.39 -5.30 12.74
CA PHE A 40 -0.61 -6.49 12.42
C PHE A 40 -1.02 -7.71 13.24
N SER A 41 -1.56 -7.51 14.45
CA SER A 41 -2.02 -8.58 15.33
C SER A 41 -3.26 -9.27 14.77
N ASN A 42 -4.18 -8.51 14.17
CA ASN A 42 -5.37 -9.04 13.53
C ASN A 42 -5.26 -9.16 12.01
N GLU A 43 -4.06 -8.93 11.46
CA GLU A 43 -3.79 -8.91 10.02
C GLU A 43 -4.79 -8.06 9.24
N ARG A 44 -5.03 -6.84 9.71
CA ARG A 44 -5.99 -5.91 9.12
C ARG A 44 -5.33 -4.60 8.71
N LEU A 45 -5.76 -4.11 7.57
CA LEU A 45 -5.46 -2.77 7.11
C LEU A 45 -6.74 -1.92 7.18
N LYS A 46 -6.67 -0.74 7.81
CA LYS A 46 -7.82 0.16 7.95
C LYS A 46 -8.07 0.95 6.66
N THR A 47 -8.48 0.25 5.60
CA THR A 47 -8.66 0.77 4.23
C THR A 47 -9.49 2.07 4.19
N ARG A 48 -10.67 2.09 4.83
CA ARG A 48 -11.54 3.27 4.88
C ARG A 48 -10.87 4.48 5.53
N THR A 49 -10.11 4.25 6.60
CA THR A 49 -9.40 5.32 7.31
C THR A 49 -8.24 5.86 6.48
N LEU A 50 -7.50 4.98 5.79
CA LEU A 50 -6.44 5.37 4.86
C LEU A 50 -7.01 6.21 3.71
N LYS A 51 -8.07 5.74 3.03
CA LYS A 51 -8.70 6.50 1.94
C LYS A 51 -9.21 7.88 2.39
N LYS A 52 -9.80 7.97 3.58
CA LYS A 52 -10.20 9.25 4.17
C LYS A 52 -9.00 10.17 4.44
N HIS A 53 -7.91 9.62 4.94
CA HIS A 53 -6.70 10.39 5.21
C HIS A 53 -6.03 10.88 3.91
N ALA A 54 -6.12 10.09 2.83
CA ALA A 54 -5.60 10.41 1.51
C ALA A 54 -6.52 11.32 0.67
N ALA A 55 -7.68 11.73 1.19
CA ALA A 55 -8.58 12.64 0.48
C ALA A 55 -7.90 13.91 -0.09
N PRO A 56 -6.96 14.58 0.62
CA PRO A 56 -6.28 15.77 0.10
C PRO A 56 -5.01 15.47 -0.71
N TRP A 57 -4.65 14.19 -0.92
CA TRP A 57 -3.45 13.81 -1.67
C TRP A 57 -3.63 14.06 -3.17
N SER A 58 -2.52 14.08 -3.91
CA SER A 58 -2.58 14.13 -5.37
C SER A 58 -3.21 12.85 -5.94
N ASP A 59 -3.67 12.90 -7.20
CA ASP A 59 -4.29 11.74 -7.82
C ASP A 59 -3.30 10.59 -8.04
N SER A 60 -2.03 10.91 -8.32
CA SER A 60 -0.91 9.94 -8.36
C SER A 60 -0.72 9.24 -7.01
N GLU A 61 -0.69 10.00 -5.91
CA GLU A 61 -0.55 9.46 -4.55
C GLU A 61 -1.78 8.61 -4.14
N LYS A 62 -2.98 9.05 -4.52
CA LYS A 62 -4.23 8.30 -4.29
C LYS A 62 -4.23 6.99 -5.07
N PHE A 63 -3.79 7.00 -6.32
CA PHE A 63 -3.64 5.80 -7.13
C PHE A 63 -2.68 4.80 -6.46
N MET A 64 -1.51 5.26 -6.00
CA MET A 64 -0.54 4.40 -5.32
C MET A 64 -1.14 3.77 -4.04
N LEU A 65 -1.94 4.51 -3.28
CA LEU A 65 -2.66 3.95 -2.15
C LEU A 65 -3.70 2.91 -2.61
N ASP A 66 -4.55 3.25 -3.58
CA ASP A 66 -5.59 2.35 -4.07
C ASP A 66 -5.02 1.05 -4.65
N LEU A 67 -3.89 1.13 -5.35
CA LEU A 67 -3.14 -0.02 -5.81
C LEU A 67 -2.67 -0.88 -4.62
N ALA A 68 -2.03 -0.29 -3.61
CA ALA A 68 -1.61 -1.04 -2.43
C ALA A 68 -2.78 -1.75 -1.73
N LEU A 69 -3.94 -1.07 -1.62
CA LEU A 69 -5.16 -1.64 -1.06
C LEU A 69 -5.73 -2.79 -1.91
N HIS A 70 -5.66 -2.68 -3.23
CA HIS A 70 -6.07 -3.71 -4.17
C HIS A 70 -5.17 -4.95 -4.08
N LEU A 71 -3.85 -4.77 -4.05
CA LEU A 71 -2.89 -5.87 -3.93
C LEU A 71 -3.06 -6.62 -2.59
N PHE A 72 -3.42 -5.91 -1.52
CA PHE A 72 -3.77 -6.51 -0.22
C PHE A 72 -5.08 -7.29 -0.25
N ASN A 73 -6.13 -6.69 -0.82
CA ASN A 73 -7.45 -7.30 -0.91
C ASN A 73 -8.14 -6.84 -2.22
N PRO A 74 -8.32 -7.76 -3.19
CA PRO A 74 -8.90 -7.44 -4.50
C PRO A 74 -10.30 -6.83 -4.47
N SER A 75 -11.05 -6.97 -3.34
CA SER A 75 -12.33 -6.28 -3.16
C SER A 75 -12.19 -4.75 -3.18
N ASN A 76 -11.00 -4.20 -2.91
CA ASN A 76 -10.70 -2.80 -3.19
C ASN A 76 -10.44 -2.66 -4.68
N LYS A 77 -11.43 -2.16 -5.44
CA LYS A 77 -11.25 -1.92 -6.87
C LYS A 77 -10.24 -0.80 -7.10
N VAL A 78 -9.38 -0.99 -8.11
CA VAL A 78 -8.46 0.02 -8.64
C VAL A 78 -8.67 0.09 -10.15
N ASP A 79 -8.67 1.30 -10.69
CA ASP A 79 -8.68 1.53 -12.13
C ASP A 79 -7.24 1.71 -12.61
N LEU A 80 -6.72 0.75 -13.37
CA LEU A 80 -5.33 0.76 -13.83
C LEU A 80 -5.02 1.87 -14.82
N SER A 81 -6.02 2.51 -15.44
CA SER A 81 -5.78 3.73 -16.24
C SER A 81 -5.17 4.86 -15.41
N GLY A 82 -5.33 4.84 -14.08
CA GLY A 82 -4.64 5.76 -13.18
C GLY A 82 -3.11 5.65 -13.19
N MET A 83 -2.54 4.61 -13.81
CA MET A 83 -1.08 4.54 -14.05
C MET A 83 -0.56 5.68 -14.92
N ASP A 84 -1.40 6.26 -15.80
CA ASP A 84 -1.01 7.39 -16.66
C ASP A 84 -0.68 8.67 -15.88
N LEU A 85 -1.06 8.73 -14.59
CA LEU A 85 -0.81 9.84 -13.68
C LEU A 85 0.52 9.69 -12.91
N LEU A 86 1.24 8.58 -13.10
CA LEU A 86 2.46 8.30 -12.37
C LEU A 86 3.67 8.92 -13.06
N ASP A 87 4.59 9.45 -12.25
CA ASP A 87 5.94 9.75 -12.71
C ASP A 87 6.74 8.44 -12.88
N PRO A 88 7.94 8.48 -13.48
CA PRO A 88 8.74 7.28 -13.68
C PRO A 88 9.05 6.51 -12.39
N PHE A 89 9.26 7.22 -11.27
CA PHE A 89 9.57 6.61 -9.98
C PHE A 89 8.37 5.84 -9.41
N ASN A 90 7.19 6.46 -9.38
CA ASN A 90 5.97 5.80 -8.91
C ASN A 90 5.55 4.66 -9.84
N THR A 91 5.81 4.79 -11.15
CA THR A 91 5.56 3.73 -12.13
C THR A 91 6.39 2.49 -11.81
N GLU A 92 7.69 2.65 -11.53
CA GLU A 92 8.57 1.55 -11.15
C GLU A 92 8.09 0.86 -9.87
N LEU A 93 7.75 1.64 -8.84
CA LEU A 93 7.21 1.11 -7.59
C LEU A 93 5.90 0.33 -7.81
N ALA A 94 4.99 0.84 -8.61
CA ALA A 94 3.72 0.19 -8.91
C ALA A 94 3.94 -1.17 -9.61
N LEU A 95 4.82 -1.20 -10.61
CA LEU A 95 5.14 -2.42 -11.37
C LEU A 95 5.83 -3.47 -10.49
N GLU A 96 6.82 -3.09 -9.68
CA GLU A 96 7.51 -4.03 -8.81
C GLU A 96 6.56 -4.57 -7.72
N ALA A 97 5.66 -3.76 -7.19
CA ALA A 97 4.64 -4.23 -6.25
C ALA A 97 3.66 -5.24 -6.86
N ILE A 98 3.25 -5.01 -8.12
CA ILE A 98 2.41 -5.95 -8.89
C ILE A 98 3.18 -7.26 -9.11
N LYS A 99 4.46 -7.18 -9.48
CA LYS A 99 5.32 -8.34 -9.67
C LYS A 99 5.52 -9.13 -8.37
N ILE A 100 5.76 -8.48 -7.24
CA ILE A 100 5.83 -9.14 -5.92
C ILE A 100 4.53 -9.90 -5.60
N ARG A 101 3.38 -9.37 -6.04
CA ARG A 101 2.07 -9.94 -5.76
C ARG A 101 1.73 -11.15 -6.64
N TYR A 102 2.15 -11.14 -7.90
CA TYR A 102 1.68 -12.08 -8.93
C TYR A 102 2.78 -12.85 -9.68
N GLY A 103 4.04 -12.42 -9.58
CA GLY A 103 5.21 -13.16 -10.07
C GLY A 103 5.64 -14.24 -9.09
#